data_AF-A0A9X1P8J7-F1
#
_entry.id   AF-A0A9X1P8J7-F1
#
_cell.length_a   1.000
_cell.length_b   1.000
_cell.length_c   1.000
_cell.angle_alpha   90.00
_cell.angle_beta   90.00
_cell.angle_gamma   90.00
#
_symmetry.space_group_name_H-M   'P 1'
#
loop_
_entity.id
_entity.type
_entity.pdbx_description
1 polymer ?
#
loop_
_entity_poly.entity_id
_entity_poly.type
_entity_poly.pdbx_seq_one_letter_code
_entity_poly.pdbx_strand_id
1 'polypeptide(L)'
;MHKEAREAFNRSFTESKYKALANSFETDFPGQLDFRIAETPIFVPKELLEKINIASEQIIDTLRSPEFIFNTERAVPADQNVPNENTHTSFLAIDFAICKDEKGELTPQLIELQGFPSVFGYQAYLSEAFKKHFEIPDNFRYSFGADSYEEYVAKLKELILAGEDPEQVILLEIFPEKQKTRIDFAVTESMLGIQPVCYTKLIKEGRDLFYEKDGRKIQIKRIYNRLIFDDLLNYPDLKTSYHFTDDVNVSWVGHPNWFFRISKFSIPFLKSDYIPETKFVSHYEGNFPADLENYVLKPLFSFAGSGVQLHVSESDLVAIPDPENYILQRKVVYEPVIQAPDGLVKCEIRMMYGWNDNADKPELLISLSRLSRGEMIGVRFNKDFTWVGGSAAFFEK
;
A
#
# COMPACT_ATOMS: atom_id res chain seq x y z
N MET A 1 -6.88 -17.47 11.69
CA MET A 1 -7.87 -16.39 11.77
C MET A 1 -8.77 -16.64 12.96
N HIS A 2 -9.34 -15.59 13.55
CA HIS A 2 -10.21 -15.75 14.72
C HIS A 2 -11.43 -16.60 14.33
N LYS A 3 -11.56 -17.77 14.96
CA LYS A 3 -12.46 -18.84 14.51
C LYS A 3 -13.92 -18.46 14.72
N GLU A 4 -14.27 -18.02 15.92
CA GLU A 4 -15.64 -17.75 16.32
C GLU A 4 -16.22 -16.57 15.51
N ALA A 5 -15.47 -15.48 15.37
CA ALA A 5 -15.86 -14.34 14.54
C ALA A 5 -16.03 -14.72 13.06
N ARG A 6 -15.12 -15.54 12.52
CA ARG A 6 -15.22 -16.04 11.15
C ARG A 6 -16.49 -16.88 10.93
N GLU A 7 -16.75 -17.83 11.82
CA GLU A 7 -17.93 -18.69 11.76
C GLU A 7 -19.23 -17.89 11.94
N ALA A 8 -19.24 -16.92 12.86
CA ALA A 8 -20.38 -16.03 13.07
C ALA A 8 -20.70 -15.21 11.81
N PHE A 9 -19.69 -14.61 11.19
CA PHE A 9 -19.88 -13.88 9.94
C PHE A 9 -20.43 -14.80 8.85
N ASN A 10 -19.86 -16.00 8.67
CA ASN A 10 -20.30 -16.95 7.64
C ASN A 10 -21.77 -17.37 7.84
N ARG A 11 -22.21 -17.59 9.08
CA ARG A 11 -23.62 -17.89 9.39
C ARG A 11 -24.54 -16.70 9.09
N SER A 12 -24.05 -15.47 9.27
CA SER A 12 -24.84 -14.25 9.09
C SER A 12 -24.82 -13.69 7.66
N PHE A 13 -23.92 -14.20 6.82
CA PHE A 13 -23.70 -13.72 5.46
C PHE A 13 -24.89 -14.05 4.57
N THR A 14 -25.35 -13.04 3.82
CA THR A 14 -26.34 -13.21 2.76
C THR A 14 -25.95 -12.37 1.55
N GLU A 15 -26.33 -12.84 0.36
CA GLU A 15 -26.12 -12.08 -0.87
C GLU A 15 -26.84 -10.72 -0.85
N SER A 16 -27.97 -10.62 -0.14
CA SER A 16 -28.69 -9.35 0.05
C SER A 16 -27.89 -8.33 0.87
N LYS A 17 -27.22 -8.75 1.95
CA LYS A 17 -26.34 -7.87 2.74
C LYS A 17 -25.12 -7.41 1.93
N TYR A 18 -24.53 -8.32 1.16
CA TYR A 18 -23.43 -7.97 0.24
C TYR A 18 -23.87 -6.98 -0.84
N LYS A 19 -25.04 -7.18 -1.46
CA LYS A 19 -25.61 -6.21 -2.42
C LYS A 19 -25.86 -4.85 -1.77
N ALA A 20 -26.35 -4.84 -0.53
CA ALA A 20 -26.55 -3.59 0.22
C ALA A 20 -25.22 -2.86 0.49
N LEU A 21 -24.17 -3.61 0.87
CA LEU A 21 -22.80 -3.07 1.01
C LEU A 21 -22.31 -2.46 -0.31
N ALA A 22 -22.38 -3.20 -1.42
CA ALA A 22 -21.93 -2.69 -2.71
C ALA A 22 -22.74 -1.45 -3.17
N ASN A 23 -24.05 -1.44 -2.92
CA ASN A 23 -24.91 -0.32 -3.26
C ASN A 23 -24.64 0.94 -2.43
N SER A 24 -24.02 0.85 -1.24
CA SER A 24 -23.66 2.05 -0.47
C SER A 24 -22.63 2.90 -1.22
N PHE A 25 -21.68 2.27 -1.90
CA PHE A 25 -20.68 2.96 -2.71
C PHE A 25 -21.31 3.68 -3.89
N GLU A 26 -22.28 3.07 -4.57
CA GLU A 26 -22.99 3.72 -5.67
C GLU A 26 -23.92 4.85 -5.18
N THR A 27 -24.44 4.75 -3.95
CA THR A 27 -25.28 5.79 -3.35
C THR A 27 -24.44 7.00 -2.94
N ASP A 28 -23.32 6.76 -2.26
CA ASP A 28 -22.51 7.81 -1.67
C ASP A 28 -21.50 8.38 -2.68
N PHE A 29 -21.02 7.57 -3.61
CA PHE A 29 -20.03 7.92 -4.64
C PHE A 29 -20.39 7.33 -6.02
N PRO A 30 -21.48 7.81 -6.66
CA PRO A 30 -21.99 7.23 -7.90
C PRO A 30 -20.94 7.08 -8.99
N GLY A 31 -20.83 5.89 -9.56
CA GLY A 31 -19.93 5.60 -10.67
C GLY A 31 -18.42 5.65 -10.36
N GLN A 32 -18.01 5.72 -9.08
CA GLN A 32 -16.59 5.82 -8.72
C GLN A 32 -15.90 4.48 -8.46
N LEU A 33 -16.66 3.40 -8.22
CA LEU A 33 -16.12 2.08 -7.88
C LEU A 33 -15.93 1.20 -9.13
N ASP A 34 -14.68 1.01 -9.57
CA ASP A 34 -14.34 0.22 -10.78
C ASP A 34 -13.83 -1.19 -10.49
N PHE A 35 -13.87 -1.63 -9.24
CA PHE A 35 -13.39 -2.94 -8.83
C PHE A 35 -14.32 -3.60 -7.82
N ARG A 36 -14.24 -4.93 -7.77
CA ARG A 36 -15.05 -5.74 -6.85
C ARG A 36 -14.56 -5.59 -5.41
N ILE A 37 -15.49 -5.37 -4.50
CA ILE A 37 -15.27 -5.47 -3.05
C ILE A 37 -15.35 -6.96 -2.69
N ALA A 38 -14.37 -7.47 -1.94
CA ALA A 38 -14.47 -8.82 -1.43
C ALA A 38 -15.68 -8.97 -0.51
N GLU A 39 -16.38 -10.09 -0.59
CA GLU A 39 -17.64 -10.35 0.09
C GLU A 39 -17.51 -10.48 1.62
N THR A 40 -16.27 -10.54 2.10
CA THR A 40 -15.97 -10.81 3.50
C THR A 40 -14.82 -9.94 3.99
N PRO A 41 -14.91 -9.39 5.21
CA PRO A 41 -13.74 -8.88 5.89
C PRO A 41 -12.95 -10.04 6.51
N ILE A 42 -11.79 -9.72 7.06
CA ILE A 42 -10.95 -10.67 7.82
C ILE A 42 -10.98 -10.36 9.31
N PHE A 43 -10.89 -11.40 10.16
CA PHE A 43 -10.86 -11.28 11.62
C PHE A 43 -9.54 -11.80 12.19
N VAL A 44 -8.64 -10.86 12.51
CA VAL A 44 -7.27 -11.13 12.94
C VAL A 44 -7.26 -11.34 14.46
N PRO A 45 -6.84 -12.50 14.96
CA PRO A 45 -6.74 -12.76 16.39
C PRO A 45 -5.58 -11.97 17.00
N LYS A 46 -5.65 -11.71 18.30
CA LYS A 46 -4.67 -10.89 19.02
C LYS A 46 -3.23 -11.39 18.86
N GLU A 47 -3.01 -12.70 18.95
CA GLU A 47 -1.66 -13.29 18.87
C GLU A 47 -1.00 -13.07 17.51
N LEU A 48 -1.80 -13.07 16.42
CA LEU A 48 -1.28 -12.78 15.08
C LEU A 48 -0.97 -11.29 14.92
N LEU A 49 -1.80 -10.41 15.48
CA LEU A 49 -1.54 -8.97 15.51
C LEU A 49 -0.24 -8.66 16.28
N GLU A 50 0.01 -9.32 17.40
CA GLU A 50 1.25 -9.15 18.17
C GLU A 50 2.49 -9.49 17.32
N LYS A 51 2.48 -10.64 16.62
CA LYS A 51 3.57 -11.02 15.68
C LYS A 51 3.75 -9.99 14.55
N ILE A 52 2.64 -9.49 13.97
CA ILE A 52 2.66 -8.45 12.93
C ILE A 52 3.28 -7.15 13.46
N ASN A 53 2.89 -6.72 14.67
CA ASN A 53 3.42 -5.50 15.27
C ASN A 53 4.92 -5.62 15.55
N ILE A 54 5.39 -6.77 16.05
CA ILE A 54 6.82 -7.02 16.26
C ILE A 54 7.58 -6.92 14.92
N ALA A 55 7.08 -7.57 13.87
CA ALA A 55 7.67 -7.51 12.54
C ALA A 55 7.74 -6.07 12.01
N SER A 56 6.64 -5.32 12.13
CA SER A 56 6.56 -3.93 11.69
C SER A 56 7.51 -3.01 12.46
N GLU A 57 7.60 -3.10 13.79
CA GLU A 57 8.51 -2.25 14.57
C GLU A 57 9.98 -2.54 14.19
N GLN A 58 10.37 -3.80 13.96
CA GLN A 58 11.72 -4.15 13.50
C GLN A 58 12.05 -3.55 12.12
N ILE A 59 11.06 -3.51 11.21
CA ILE A 59 11.20 -2.84 9.92
C ILE A 59 11.35 -1.33 10.14
N ILE A 60 10.46 -0.73 10.93
CA ILE A 60 10.45 0.71 11.23
C ILE A 60 11.78 1.16 11.86
N ASP A 61 12.34 0.38 12.79
CA ASP A 61 13.65 0.68 13.40
C ASP A 61 14.77 0.68 12.36
N THR A 62 14.73 -0.23 11.37
CA THR A 62 15.67 -0.21 10.25
C THR A 62 15.48 1.03 9.38
N LEU A 63 14.24 1.40 9.05
CA LEU A 63 13.92 2.58 8.22
C LEU A 63 14.31 3.91 8.89
N ARG A 64 14.29 3.95 10.23
CA ARG A 64 14.68 5.11 11.04
C ARG A 64 16.19 5.20 11.25
N SER A 65 16.95 4.17 10.89
CA SER A 65 18.41 4.19 11.05
C SER A 65 19.05 5.25 10.14
N PRO A 66 20.06 6.00 10.61
CA PRO A 66 20.79 6.96 9.78
C PRO A 66 21.39 6.34 8.51
N GLU A 67 21.78 5.07 8.59
CA GLU A 67 22.35 4.30 7.49
C GLU A 67 21.33 4.02 6.37
N PHE A 68 20.02 4.06 6.66
CA PHE A 68 19.00 3.72 5.68
C PHE A 68 19.02 4.65 4.45
N ILE A 69 19.12 5.96 4.66
CA ILE A 69 19.22 6.94 3.58
C ILE A 69 20.45 6.65 2.72
N PHE A 70 21.61 6.44 3.36
CA PHE A 70 22.86 6.15 2.66
C PHE A 70 22.77 4.85 1.84
N ASN A 71 22.24 3.78 2.43
CA ASN A 71 22.12 2.47 1.79
C ASN A 71 21.12 2.48 0.62
N THR A 72 20.16 3.40 0.62
CA THR A 72 19.11 3.51 -0.40
C THR A 72 19.32 4.62 -1.40
N GLU A 73 20.46 5.32 -1.35
CA GLU A 73 20.73 6.45 -2.26
C GLU A 73 20.66 6.03 -3.73
N ARG A 74 21.23 4.87 -4.06
CA ARG A 74 21.19 4.33 -5.44
C ARG A 74 19.81 3.81 -5.87
N ALA A 75 18.83 3.76 -4.96
CA ALA A 75 17.49 3.32 -5.31
C ALA A 75 16.76 4.37 -6.15
N VAL A 76 17.08 5.66 -5.99
CA VAL A 76 16.45 6.76 -6.73
C VAL A 76 17.21 6.98 -8.05
N PRO A 77 16.60 6.76 -9.23
CA PRO A 77 17.26 7.04 -10.51
C PRO A 77 17.60 8.53 -10.63
N ALA A 78 18.79 8.84 -11.18
CA ALA A 78 19.29 10.20 -11.24
C ALA A 78 18.39 11.16 -12.06
N ASP A 79 17.73 10.65 -13.10
CA ASP A 79 16.79 11.37 -13.95
C ASP A 79 15.38 11.49 -13.35
N GLN A 80 15.13 10.83 -12.21
CA GLN A 80 13.86 10.80 -11.49
C GLN A 80 13.98 11.33 -10.05
N ASN A 81 15.14 11.90 -9.69
CA ASN A 81 15.38 12.45 -8.37
C ASN A 81 14.66 13.78 -8.20
N VAL A 82 13.62 13.80 -7.35
CA VAL A 82 12.82 14.98 -7.05
C VAL A 82 13.51 15.81 -5.94
N PRO A 83 13.69 17.13 -6.13
CA PRO A 83 14.36 17.97 -5.14
C PRO A 83 13.51 18.20 -3.88
N ASN A 84 14.19 18.60 -2.80
CA ASN A 84 13.58 18.92 -1.50
C ASN A 84 12.87 17.72 -0.83
N GLU A 85 13.51 16.56 -0.87
CA GLU A 85 13.06 15.33 -0.19
C GLU A 85 12.87 15.56 1.33
N ASN A 86 11.73 15.08 1.87
CA ASN A 86 11.47 15.09 3.31
C ASN A 86 12.50 14.20 4.05
N THR A 87 12.77 14.50 5.33
CA THR A 87 13.67 13.70 6.18
C THR A 87 13.26 12.23 6.31
N HIS A 88 11.95 11.94 6.22
CA HIS A 88 11.39 10.59 6.23
C HIS A 88 10.16 10.53 5.30
N THR A 89 9.73 9.31 4.95
CA THR A 89 8.46 9.13 4.22
C THR A 89 7.28 9.60 5.07
N SER A 90 6.22 10.12 4.45
CA SER A 90 4.95 10.41 5.12
C SER A 90 4.05 9.18 5.26
N PHE A 91 4.27 8.17 4.41
CA PHE A 91 3.45 6.96 4.35
C PHE A 91 4.31 5.71 4.29
N LEU A 92 3.88 4.67 5.00
CA LEU A 92 4.51 3.36 4.94
C LEU A 92 3.42 2.29 4.86
N ALA A 93 3.47 1.47 3.83
CA ALA A 93 2.66 0.26 3.71
C ALA A 93 3.57 -0.96 3.87
N ILE A 94 3.18 -1.92 4.71
CA ILE A 94 3.91 -3.17 4.93
C ILE A 94 2.96 -4.35 4.70
N ASP A 95 3.33 -5.23 3.78
CA ASP A 95 2.49 -6.33 3.32
C ASP A 95 2.97 -7.67 3.88
N PHE A 96 2.10 -8.33 4.64
CA PHE A 96 2.38 -9.63 5.23
C PHE A 96 1.50 -10.72 4.63
N ALA A 97 2.13 -11.77 4.12
CA ALA A 97 1.48 -13.06 3.93
C ALA A 97 1.20 -13.69 5.29
N ILE A 98 0.09 -14.42 5.38
CA ILE A 98 -0.18 -15.26 6.54
C ILE A 98 0.27 -16.68 6.24
N CYS A 99 1.18 -17.19 7.06
CA CYS A 99 1.82 -18.49 6.94
C CYS A 99 1.58 -19.32 8.21
N LYS A 100 2.10 -20.55 8.22
CA LYS A 100 2.27 -21.36 9.42
C LYS A 100 3.74 -21.52 9.75
N ASP A 101 4.08 -21.43 11.03
CA ASP A 101 5.39 -21.81 11.52
C ASP A 101 5.50 -23.33 11.73
N GLU A 102 6.66 -23.78 12.21
CA GLU A 102 6.95 -25.21 12.47
C GLU A 102 6.03 -25.85 13.51
N LYS A 103 5.38 -25.04 14.37
CA LYS A 103 4.41 -25.51 15.36
C LYS A 103 2.98 -25.50 14.83
N GLY A 104 2.77 -25.05 13.59
CA GLY A 104 1.46 -24.92 12.96
C GLY A 104 0.69 -23.66 13.39
N GLU A 105 1.32 -22.75 14.13
CA GLU A 105 0.71 -21.47 14.51
C GLU A 105 0.79 -20.48 13.35
N LEU A 106 -0.17 -19.54 13.31
CA LEU A 106 -0.12 -18.49 12.30
C LEU A 106 1.05 -17.54 12.57
N THR A 107 1.76 -17.19 11.51
CA THR A 107 2.89 -16.26 11.53
C THR A 107 2.87 -15.38 10.29
N PRO A 108 3.20 -14.07 10.41
CA PRO A 108 3.36 -13.21 9.24
C PRO A 108 4.69 -13.46 8.54
N GLN A 109 4.74 -13.22 7.24
CA GLN A 109 5.97 -13.13 6.46
C GLN A 109 5.90 -11.94 5.50
N LEU A 110 6.92 -11.08 5.51
CA LEU A 110 6.98 -9.89 4.65
C LEU A 110 7.00 -10.29 3.17
N ILE A 111 6.16 -9.62 2.38
CA ILE A 111 6.05 -9.81 0.93
C ILE A 111 6.57 -8.60 0.18
N GLU A 112 6.15 -7.42 0.62
CA GLU A 112 6.44 -6.14 0.03
C GLU A 112 6.29 -5.04 1.09
N LEU A 113 6.99 -3.93 0.88
CA LEU A 113 6.82 -2.70 1.62
C LEU A 113 6.93 -1.53 0.64
N GLN A 114 6.25 -0.43 0.94
CA GLN A 114 6.19 0.72 0.06
C GLN A 114 6.14 2.03 0.84
N GLY A 115 7.04 2.97 0.51
CA GLY A 115 7.08 4.34 1.06
C GLY A 115 6.15 5.30 0.32
N PHE A 116 4.93 4.89 0.04
CA PHE A 116 4.02 5.64 -0.82
C PHE A 116 2.55 5.42 -0.41
N PRO A 117 1.69 6.44 -0.50
CA PRO A 117 0.30 6.31 -0.08
C PRO A 117 -0.53 5.49 -1.06
N SER A 118 -1.52 4.78 -0.52
CA SER A 118 -2.55 4.14 -1.32
C SER A 118 -3.78 3.85 -0.47
N VAL A 119 -4.95 4.31 -0.92
CA VAL A 119 -6.30 3.88 -0.45
C VAL A 119 -6.65 4.13 1.03
N PHE A 120 -6.04 5.12 1.69
CA PHE A 120 -6.33 5.47 3.09
C PHE A 120 -7.78 5.92 3.31
N GLY A 121 -8.34 6.74 2.41
CA GLY A 121 -9.71 7.21 2.52
C GLY A 121 -10.70 6.07 2.28
N TYR A 122 -10.52 5.36 1.16
CA TYR A 122 -11.34 4.22 0.76
C TYR A 122 -11.40 3.14 1.85
N GLN A 123 -10.28 2.82 2.52
CA GLN A 123 -10.28 1.75 3.50
C GLN A 123 -11.05 2.06 4.78
N ALA A 124 -11.03 3.31 5.23
CA ALA A 124 -11.84 3.71 6.37
C ALA A 124 -13.33 3.64 6.01
N TYR A 125 -13.71 4.14 4.83
CA TYR A 125 -15.08 4.06 4.34
C TYR A 125 -15.55 2.60 4.18
N LEU A 126 -14.72 1.72 3.58
CA LEU A 126 -15.05 0.30 3.42
C LEU A 126 -15.25 -0.40 4.77
N SER A 127 -14.40 -0.10 5.75
CA SER A 127 -14.50 -0.70 7.08
C SER A 127 -15.79 -0.29 7.80
N GLU A 128 -16.17 0.97 7.71
CA GLU A 128 -17.45 1.46 8.27
C GLU A 128 -18.66 0.90 7.50
N ALA A 129 -18.55 0.76 6.17
CA ALA A 129 -19.58 0.13 5.37
C ALA A 129 -19.79 -1.35 5.77
N PHE A 130 -18.71 -2.10 6.08
CA PHE A 130 -18.84 -3.43 6.65
C PHE A 130 -19.57 -3.44 7.99
N LYS A 131 -19.21 -2.55 8.92
CA LYS A 131 -19.90 -2.43 10.23
C LYS A 131 -21.37 -2.05 10.11
N LYS A 132 -21.73 -1.28 9.09
CA LYS A 132 -23.12 -0.89 8.79
C LYS A 132 -23.97 -2.05 8.28
N HIS A 133 -23.39 -2.96 7.47
CA HIS A 133 -24.15 -4.00 6.76
C HIS A 133 -24.00 -5.41 7.36
N PHE A 134 -22.99 -5.63 8.20
CA PHE A 134 -22.70 -6.91 8.85
C PHE A 134 -22.44 -6.71 10.34
N GLU A 135 -22.75 -7.75 11.13
CA GLU A 135 -22.44 -7.76 12.56
C GLU A 135 -20.94 -8.01 12.75
N ILE A 136 -20.23 -6.97 13.16
CA ILE A 136 -18.82 -7.05 13.57
C ILE A 136 -18.80 -7.02 15.10
N PRO A 137 -18.18 -7.99 15.78
CA PRO A 137 -18.15 -7.99 17.25
C PRO A 137 -17.42 -6.77 17.82
N ASP A 138 -17.95 -6.21 18.92
CA ASP A 138 -17.43 -4.96 19.55
C ASP A 138 -15.98 -5.07 20.07
N ASN A 139 -15.51 -6.29 20.32
CA ASN A 139 -14.11 -6.56 20.70
C ASN A 139 -13.14 -6.50 19.52
N PHE A 140 -13.58 -6.07 18.32
CA PHE A 140 -12.73 -5.83 17.16
C PHE A 140 -12.64 -4.35 16.78
N ARG A 141 -11.54 -3.97 16.12
CA ARG A 141 -11.27 -2.64 15.56
C ARG A 141 -10.68 -2.74 14.16
N TYR A 142 -10.84 -1.71 13.34
CA TYR A 142 -10.20 -1.62 12.01
C TYR A 142 -9.14 -0.50 11.95
N SER A 143 -9.29 0.52 12.78
CA SER A 143 -8.35 1.63 12.96
C SER A 143 -7.46 1.43 14.19
N PHE A 144 -6.32 2.09 14.17
CA PHE A 144 -5.34 2.10 15.26
C PHE A 144 -5.06 3.54 15.68
N GLY A 145 -4.92 3.76 17.00
CA GLY A 145 -4.77 5.11 17.57
C GLY A 145 -6.02 6.01 17.44
N ALA A 146 -7.13 5.48 16.93
CA ALA A 146 -8.41 6.16 16.81
C ALA A 146 -9.54 5.18 17.16
N ASP A 147 -10.43 5.61 18.06
CA ASP A 147 -11.55 4.81 18.55
C ASP A 147 -12.85 5.03 17.74
N SER A 148 -12.85 6.03 16.84
CA SER A 148 -13.96 6.34 15.94
C SER A 148 -13.49 6.71 14.53
N TYR A 149 -14.45 6.74 13.59
CA TYR A 149 -14.21 7.23 12.23
C TYR A 149 -13.78 8.70 12.25
N GLU A 150 -14.40 9.53 13.08
CA GLU A 150 -14.08 10.96 13.19
C GLU A 150 -12.65 11.20 13.70
N GLU A 151 -12.20 10.42 14.67
CA GLU A 151 -10.81 10.48 15.16
C GLU A 151 -9.81 10.02 14.10
N TYR A 152 -10.14 8.98 13.34
CA TYR A 152 -9.32 8.54 12.20
C TYR A 152 -9.21 9.65 11.14
N VAL A 153 -10.33 10.28 10.78
CA VAL A 153 -10.36 11.40 9.83
C VAL A 153 -9.53 12.57 10.34
N ALA A 154 -9.58 12.88 11.64
CA ALA A 154 -8.77 13.93 12.25
C ALA A 154 -7.26 13.65 12.10
N LYS A 155 -6.82 12.41 12.39
CA LYS A 155 -5.42 12.00 12.18
C LYS A 155 -5.00 12.11 10.71
N LEU A 156 -5.85 11.69 9.78
CA LEU A 156 -5.54 11.76 8.35
C LEU A 156 -5.47 13.21 7.86
N LYS A 157 -6.34 14.10 8.38
CA LYS A 157 -6.29 15.55 8.13
C LYS A 157 -4.98 16.16 8.63
N GLU A 158 -4.57 15.83 9.84
CA GLU A 158 -3.31 16.32 10.42
C GLU A 158 -2.12 15.96 9.52
N LEU A 159 -2.01 14.69 9.12
CA LEU A 159 -0.93 14.20 8.25
C LEU A 159 -0.90 14.87 6.87
N ILE A 160 -2.07 14.96 6.22
CA ILE A 160 -2.16 15.40 4.83
C ILE A 160 -2.14 16.92 4.71
N LEU A 161 -2.90 17.62 5.55
CA LEU A 161 -3.00 19.08 5.47
C LEU A 161 -1.83 19.77 6.15
N ALA A 162 -1.29 19.22 7.25
CA ALA A 162 -0.23 19.83 8.04
C ALA A 162 -0.50 21.31 8.43
N GLY A 163 -1.77 21.68 8.62
CA GLY A 163 -2.21 23.04 8.96
C GLY A 163 -2.46 23.97 7.76
N GLU A 164 -2.19 23.53 6.53
CA GLU A 164 -2.52 24.30 5.32
C GLU A 164 -4.04 24.32 5.06
N ASP A 165 -4.50 25.34 4.32
CA ASP A 165 -5.87 25.40 3.82
C ASP A 165 -6.12 24.24 2.84
N PRO A 166 -7.22 23.46 2.97
CA PRO A 166 -7.55 22.40 2.02
C PRO A 166 -7.60 22.83 0.55
N GLU A 167 -7.95 24.09 0.21
CA GLU A 167 -7.86 24.57 -1.18
C GLU A 167 -6.41 24.69 -1.69
N GLN A 168 -5.42 24.79 -0.80
CA GLN A 168 -3.99 24.87 -1.14
C GLN A 168 -3.28 23.52 -1.07
N VAL A 169 -4.00 22.45 -0.70
CA VAL A 169 -3.52 21.07 -0.69
C VAL A 169 -4.22 20.28 -1.80
N ILE A 170 -3.45 19.67 -2.69
CA ILE A 170 -4.01 18.88 -3.79
C ILE A 170 -3.70 17.39 -3.63
N LEU A 171 -4.61 16.53 -4.09
CA LEU A 171 -4.32 15.13 -4.38
C LEU A 171 -3.85 15.04 -5.84
N LEU A 172 -2.56 14.82 -6.04
CA LEU A 172 -1.96 14.82 -7.38
C LEU A 172 -1.96 13.44 -8.01
N GLU A 173 -2.50 13.34 -9.22
CA GLU A 173 -2.53 12.11 -10.00
C GLU A 173 -2.52 12.41 -11.51
N ILE A 174 -2.11 11.46 -12.36
CA ILE A 174 -2.31 11.55 -13.81
C ILE A 174 -3.72 11.06 -14.18
N PHE A 175 -4.54 11.93 -14.78
CA PHE A 175 -5.95 11.64 -15.12
C PHE A 175 -6.72 10.95 -13.97
N PRO A 176 -6.94 11.64 -12.83
CA PRO A 176 -7.57 11.06 -11.64
C PRO A 176 -8.87 10.32 -11.95
N GLU A 177 -9.66 10.82 -12.90
CA GLU A 177 -10.95 10.28 -13.33
C GLU A 177 -10.87 8.92 -14.04
N LYS A 178 -9.69 8.54 -14.53
CA LYS A 178 -9.42 7.28 -15.26
C LYS A 178 -8.77 6.22 -14.37
N GLN A 179 -8.37 6.57 -13.15
CA GLN A 179 -7.71 5.64 -12.25
C GLN A 179 -8.69 4.62 -11.71
N LYS A 180 -8.28 3.35 -11.65
CA LYS A 180 -9.10 2.28 -11.06
C LYS A 180 -9.46 2.54 -9.60
N THR A 181 -8.61 3.27 -8.89
CA THR A 181 -8.80 3.63 -7.49
C THR A 181 -9.47 5.00 -7.30
N ARG A 182 -10.11 5.57 -8.32
CA ARG A 182 -10.74 6.91 -8.24
C ARG A 182 -11.77 7.06 -7.12
N ILE A 183 -12.41 5.97 -6.68
CA ILE A 183 -13.23 5.96 -5.46
C ILE A 183 -12.48 6.48 -4.24
N ASP A 184 -11.20 6.17 -4.08
CA ASP A 184 -10.40 6.67 -2.98
C ASP A 184 -10.20 8.18 -3.05
N PHE A 185 -10.09 8.73 -4.26
CA PHE A 185 -9.96 10.17 -4.46
C PHE A 185 -11.25 10.88 -4.09
N ALA A 186 -12.40 10.35 -4.51
CA ALA A 186 -13.72 10.89 -4.16
C ALA A 186 -13.99 10.82 -2.65
N VAL A 187 -13.65 9.69 -2.01
CA VAL A 187 -13.75 9.53 -0.55
C VAL A 187 -12.81 10.51 0.16
N THR A 188 -11.56 10.63 -0.30
CA THR A 188 -10.58 11.54 0.32
C THR A 188 -10.97 13.01 0.16
N GLU A 189 -11.50 13.41 -1.00
CA GLU A 189 -12.03 14.75 -1.24
C GLU A 189 -13.19 15.07 -0.29
N SER A 190 -14.16 14.15 -0.17
CA SER A 190 -15.28 14.29 0.78
C SER A 190 -14.81 14.36 2.24
N MET A 191 -13.77 13.60 2.58
CA MET A 191 -13.23 13.47 3.94
C MET A 191 -12.40 14.69 4.36
N LEU A 192 -11.56 15.21 3.47
CA LEU A 192 -10.52 16.19 3.79
C LEU A 192 -10.76 17.57 3.18
N GLY A 193 -11.60 17.67 2.14
CA GLY A 193 -11.86 18.90 1.39
C GLY A 193 -10.78 19.26 0.36
N ILE A 194 -9.84 18.34 0.08
CA ILE A 194 -8.76 18.56 -0.90
C ILE A 194 -9.21 18.18 -2.32
N GLN A 195 -8.67 18.85 -3.33
CA GLN A 195 -9.03 18.59 -4.73
C GLN A 195 -8.13 17.53 -5.38
N PRO A 196 -8.68 16.49 -6.03
CA PRO A 196 -7.94 15.69 -6.99
C PRO A 196 -7.59 16.53 -8.22
N VAL A 197 -6.30 16.73 -8.49
CA VAL A 197 -5.81 17.55 -9.59
C VAL A 197 -4.97 16.71 -10.55
N CYS A 198 -5.30 16.80 -11.83
CA CYS A 198 -4.55 16.12 -12.88
C CYS A 198 -3.18 16.80 -13.08
N TYR A 199 -2.12 16.00 -13.14
CA TYR A 199 -0.75 16.47 -13.37
C TYR A 199 -0.61 17.41 -14.59
N THR A 200 -1.32 17.13 -15.68
CA THR A 200 -1.33 17.99 -16.89
C THR A 200 -2.00 19.35 -16.71
N LYS A 201 -2.73 19.55 -15.62
CA LYS A 201 -3.48 20.77 -15.31
C LYS A 201 -2.74 21.67 -14.32
N LEU A 202 -1.58 21.24 -13.83
CA LEU A 202 -0.71 22.09 -13.04
C LEU A 202 -0.18 23.23 -13.90
N ILE A 203 -0.13 24.42 -13.30
CA ILE A 203 0.41 25.63 -13.88
C ILE A 203 1.61 26.02 -13.04
N LYS A 204 2.80 26.02 -13.65
CA LYS A 204 4.03 26.51 -13.03
C LYS A 204 4.28 27.97 -13.42
N GLU A 205 4.46 28.83 -12.42
CA GLU A 205 4.90 30.21 -12.60
C GLU A 205 6.13 30.45 -11.72
N GLY A 206 7.31 30.48 -12.34
CA GLY A 206 8.57 30.50 -11.59
C GLY A 206 8.74 29.20 -10.78
N ARG A 207 8.78 29.33 -9.45
CA ARG A 207 8.84 28.18 -8.52
C ARG A 207 7.49 27.84 -7.91
N ASP A 208 6.45 28.66 -8.13
CA ASP A 208 5.14 28.43 -7.54
C ASP A 208 4.28 27.58 -8.49
N LEU A 209 3.49 26.67 -7.90
CA LEU A 209 2.53 25.83 -8.61
C LEU A 209 1.11 26.29 -8.32
N PHE A 210 0.25 26.18 -9.33
CA PHE A 210 -1.15 26.55 -9.26
C PHE A 210 -2.03 25.53 -9.97
N TYR A 211 -3.32 25.55 -9.65
CA TYR A 211 -4.37 24.90 -10.43
C TYR A 211 -5.58 25.83 -10.57
N GLU A 212 -6.45 25.53 -11.54
CA GLU A 212 -7.70 26.27 -11.72
C GLU A 212 -8.88 25.56 -11.08
N LYS A 213 -9.72 26.33 -10.38
CA LYS A 213 -10.99 25.88 -9.80
C LYS A 213 -12.01 27.01 -9.89
N ASP A 214 -13.14 26.76 -10.54
CA ASP A 214 -14.22 27.74 -10.72
C ASP A 214 -13.75 29.09 -11.29
N GLY A 215 -12.81 29.05 -12.25
CA GLY A 215 -12.21 30.24 -12.86
C GLY A 215 -11.22 31.01 -11.98
N ARG A 216 -10.92 30.52 -10.76
CA ARG A 216 -9.88 31.04 -9.88
C ARG A 216 -8.59 30.24 -10.06
N LYS A 217 -7.45 30.94 -10.13
CA LYS A 217 -6.12 30.35 -10.03
C LYS A 217 -5.73 30.25 -8.55
N ILE A 218 -5.59 29.04 -8.04
CA ILE A 218 -5.30 28.76 -6.62
C ILE A 218 -3.86 28.28 -6.48
N GLN A 219 -3.11 28.86 -5.56
CA GLN A 219 -1.73 28.44 -5.28
C GLN A 219 -1.71 27.12 -4.51
N ILE A 220 -0.86 26.20 -4.97
CA ILE A 220 -0.59 24.93 -4.30
C ILE A 220 0.56 25.15 -3.31
N LYS A 221 0.34 24.78 -2.05
CA LYS A 221 1.35 24.81 -0.97
C LYS A 221 1.83 23.43 -0.57
N ARG A 222 0.96 22.43 -0.70
CA ARG A 222 1.25 21.04 -0.34
C ARG A 222 0.66 20.07 -1.35
N ILE A 223 1.41 19.02 -1.66
CA ILE A 223 1.00 17.98 -2.60
C ILE A 223 0.89 16.65 -1.88
N TYR A 224 -0.34 16.13 -1.80
CA TYR A 224 -0.61 14.73 -1.50
C TYR A 224 -0.43 13.92 -2.77
N ASN A 225 0.75 13.32 -2.94
CA ASN A 225 1.12 12.70 -4.19
C ASN A 225 0.57 11.28 -4.30
N ARG A 226 -0.12 10.99 -5.41
CA ARG A 226 -0.56 9.65 -5.80
C ARG A 226 0.01 9.18 -7.13
N LEU A 227 0.76 10.04 -7.80
CA LEU A 227 1.43 9.78 -9.07
C LEU A 227 2.86 9.26 -8.88
N ILE A 228 3.21 8.20 -9.61
CA ILE A 228 4.57 7.64 -9.70
C ILE A 228 5.15 7.82 -11.10
N PHE A 229 6.48 7.80 -11.23
CA PHE A 229 7.16 7.97 -12.52
C PHE A 229 6.79 6.88 -13.54
N ASP A 230 6.61 5.64 -13.09
CA ASP A 230 6.18 4.52 -13.95
C ASP A 230 4.86 4.79 -14.69
N ASP A 231 3.93 5.52 -14.06
CA ASP A 231 2.67 5.86 -14.71
C ASP A 231 2.88 6.88 -15.84
N LEU A 232 3.86 7.79 -15.68
CA LEU A 232 4.22 8.78 -16.70
C LEU A 232 4.86 8.14 -17.94
N LEU A 233 5.53 6.99 -17.81
CA LEU A 233 6.10 6.27 -18.94
C LEU A 233 5.03 5.80 -19.95
N ASN A 234 3.78 5.65 -19.50
CA ASN A 234 2.65 5.32 -20.37
C ASN A 234 2.20 6.51 -21.24
N TYR A 235 2.75 7.70 -21.01
CA TYR A 235 2.38 8.95 -21.69
C TYR A 235 3.62 9.72 -22.15
N PRO A 236 4.41 9.21 -23.12
CA PRO A 236 5.68 9.82 -23.53
C PRO A 236 5.52 11.22 -24.14
N ASP A 237 4.36 11.52 -24.73
CA ASP A 237 4.07 12.81 -25.37
C ASP A 237 3.30 13.79 -24.46
N LEU A 238 3.32 13.56 -23.15
CA LEU A 238 2.55 14.36 -22.20
C LEU A 238 3.07 15.80 -22.12
N LYS A 239 2.22 16.76 -22.50
CA LYS A 239 2.52 18.18 -22.37
C LYS A 239 2.16 18.67 -20.98
N THR A 240 3.16 19.14 -20.24
CA THR A 240 3.01 19.64 -18.87
C THR A 240 3.79 20.94 -18.71
N SER A 241 3.36 21.79 -17.76
CA SER A 241 4.09 23.03 -17.41
C SER A 241 5.13 22.81 -16.30
N TYR A 242 5.06 21.66 -15.64
CA TYR A 242 5.84 21.25 -14.50
C TYR A 242 6.37 19.84 -14.74
N HIS A 243 7.63 19.62 -14.42
CA HIS A 243 8.26 18.30 -14.34
C HIS A 243 8.57 17.96 -12.88
N PHE A 244 8.40 16.72 -12.45
CA PHE A 244 8.70 16.31 -11.07
C PHE A 244 10.11 16.67 -10.59
N THR A 245 11.09 16.73 -11.48
CA THR A 245 12.47 17.12 -11.14
C THR A 245 12.69 18.64 -11.06
N ASP A 246 11.65 19.45 -11.30
CA ASP A 246 11.71 20.89 -11.14
C ASP A 246 11.74 21.28 -9.66
N ASP A 247 12.62 22.22 -9.30
CA ASP A 247 12.64 22.81 -7.97
C ASP A 247 11.52 23.84 -7.77
N VAL A 248 10.51 23.48 -6.96
CA VAL A 248 9.29 24.25 -6.72
C VAL A 248 9.01 24.47 -5.22
N ASN A 249 8.26 25.52 -4.90
CA ASN A 249 7.91 25.95 -3.53
C ASN A 249 6.69 25.19 -2.98
N VAL A 250 6.76 23.86 -2.92
CA VAL A 250 5.70 23.03 -2.32
C VAL A 250 6.29 22.10 -1.27
N SER A 251 5.49 21.79 -0.25
CA SER A 251 5.79 20.67 0.64
C SER A 251 5.14 19.39 0.11
N TRP A 252 5.74 18.26 0.41
CA TRP A 252 5.25 16.95 -0.03
C TRP A 252 4.69 16.16 1.14
N VAL A 253 3.56 15.50 0.89
CA VAL A 253 3.08 14.38 1.71
C VAL A 253 2.99 13.15 0.80
N GLY A 254 3.97 12.25 0.95
CA GLY A 254 4.26 11.18 -0.03
C GLY A 254 5.26 11.60 -1.12
N HIS A 255 6.41 12.17 -0.74
CA HIS A 255 7.44 12.61 -1.70
C HIS A 255 7.89 11.47 -2.65
N PRO A 256 8.01 11.71 -3.97
CA PRO A 256 8.25 10.66 -4.98
C PRO A 256 9.46 9.75 -4.71
N ASN A 257 10.57 10.30 -4.21
CA ASN A 257 11.79 9.51 -3.95
C ASN A 257 11.56 8.32 -2.99
N TRP A 258 10.66 8.44 -2.01
CA TRP A 258 10.37 7.39 -1.04
C TRP A 258 9.70 6.16 -1.66
N PHE A 259 9.07 6.32 -2.84
CA PHE A 259 8.57 5.20 -3.63
C PHE A 259 9.71 4.26 -4.08
N PHE A 260 10.89 4.80 -4.37
CA PHE A 260 12.05 4.02 -4.73
C PHE A 260 12.82 3.51 -3.51
N ARG A 261 13.04 4.37 -2.52
CA ARG A 261 13.83 4.05 -1.32
C ARG A 261 13.23 2.94 -0.47
N ILE A 262 11.91 2.99 -0.24
CA ILE A 262 11.15 1.98 0.50
C ILE A 262 10.38 1.14 -0.53
N SER A 263 11.03 0.07 -0.99
CA SER A 263 10.55 -0.82 -2.04
C SER A 263 11.19 -2.21 -1.86
N LYS A 264 11.13 -3.06 -2.89
CA LYS A 264 11.91 -4.32 -2.95
C LYS A 264 13.40 -4.09 -2.69
N PHE A 265 13.91 -2.92 -3.07
CA PHE A 265 15.29 -2.50 -2.85
C PHE A 265 15.69 -2.56 -1.37
N SER A 266 14.76 -2.26 -0.46
CA SER A 266 15.05 -2.12 0.97
C SER A 266 15.16 -3.47 1.69
N ILE A 267 14.51 -4.51 1.14
CA ILE A 267 14.32 -5.79 1.82
C ILE A 267 15.65 -6.44 2.28
N PRO A 268 16.73 -6.48 1.46
CA PRO A 268 18.02 -7.02 1.88
C PRO A 268 18.64 -6.37 3.13
N PHE A 269 18.22 -5.15 3.50
CA PHE A 269 18.74 -4.44 4.68
C PHE A 269 17.93 -4.72 5.95
N LEU A 270 16.73 -5.29 5.82
CA LEU A 270 15.84 -5.55 6.94
C LEU A 270 16.28 -6.83 7.69
N LYS A 271 16.08 -6.85 9.01
CA LYS A 271 16.43 -7.99 9.87
C LYS A 271 15.26 -8.38 10.75
N SER A 272 14.68 -9.55 10.51
CA SER A 272 13.58 -10.11 11.29
C SER A 272 13.35 -11.57 10.91
N ASP A 273 12.88 -12.39 11.85
CA ASP A 273 12.40 -13.75 11.59
C ASP A 273 11.11 -13.76 10.74
N TYR A 274 10.44 -12.61 10.64
CA TYR A 274 9.24 -12.40 9.83
C TYR A 274 9.55 -11.91 8.41
N ILE A 275 10.81 -11.91 8.00
CA ILE A 275 11.25 -11.48 6.68
C ILE A 275 11.97 -12.65 6.01
N PRO A 276 11.51 -13.11 4.84
CA PRO A 276 12.19 -14.18 4.13
C PRO A 276 13.61 -13.75 3.75
N GLU A 277 14.54 -14.71 3.79
CA GLU A 277 15.93 -14.45 3.38
C GLU A 277 15.96 -13.80 2.00
N THR A 278 16.58 -12.63 1.91
CA THR A 278 16.61 -11.83 0.69
C THR A 278 17.99 -11.20 0.53
N LYS A 279 18.59 -11.38 -0.64
CA LYS A 279 19.90 -10.79 -0.99
C LYS A 279 19.85 -10.24 -2.40
N PHE A 280 20.66 -9.23 -2.68
CA PHE A 280 20.95 -8.84 -4.06
C PHE A 280 21.63 -10.00 -4.79
N VAL A 281 21.31 -10.20 -6.07
CA VAL A 281 21.92 -11.29 -6.86
C VAL A 281 23.44 -11.10 -6.94
N SER A 282 23.91 -9.85 -7.07
CA SER A 282 25.33 -9.52 -7.08
C SER A 282 26.09 -9.98 -5.84
N HIS A 283 25.45 -10.04 -4.66
CA HIS A 283 26.09 -10.43 -3.41
C HIS A 283 26.39 -11.93 -3.30
N TYR A 284 25.85 -12.75 -4.20
CA TYR A 284 26.19 -14.18 -4.24
C TYR A 284 27.54 -14.43 -4.92
N GLU A 285 28.06 -13.49 -5.72
CA GLU A 285 29.34 -13.62 -6.44
C GLU A 285 29.47 -14.93 -7.23
N GLY A 286 28.35 -15.42 -7.78
CA GLY A 286 28.27 -16.71 -8.50
C GLY A 286 28.09 -17.95 -7.63
N ASN A 287 28.11 -17.82 -6.30
CA ASN A 287 27.86 -18.91 -5.36
C ASN A 287 26.39 -18.93 -4.90
N PHE A 288 25.49 -19.39 -5.77
CA PHE A 288 24.06 -19.42 -5.53
C PHE A 288 23.62 -20.59 -4.62
N PRO A 289 22.45 -20.49 -3.94
CA PRO A 289 21.88 -21.61 -3.18
C PRO A 289 21.65 -22.84 -4.07
N ALA A 290 21.86 -24.04 -3.52
CA ALA A 290 21.63 -25.28 -4.27
C ALA A 290 20.14 -25.61 -4.46
N ASP A 291 19.27 -25.04 -3.61
CA ASP A 291 17.83 -25.30 -3.54
C ASP A 291 16.99 -24.15 -4.15
N LEU A 292 17.36 -23.73 -5.37
CA LEU A 292 16.73 -22.60 -6.08
C LEU A 292 15.21 -22.75 -6.27
N GLU A 293 14.65 -23.96 -6.19
CA GLU A 293 13.22 -24.18 -6.18
C GLU A 293 12.49 -23.46 -5.03
N ASN A 294 13.21 -23.13 -3.95
CA ASN A 294 12.71 -22.39 -2.79
C ASN A 294 12.88 -20.86 -2.93
N TYR A 295 13.32 -20.35 -4.08
CA TYR A 295 13.58 -18.93 -4.29
C TYR A 295 12.78 -18.32 -5.43
N VAL A 296 12.52 -17.03 -5.31
CA VAL A 296 11.90 -16.18 -6.33
C VAL A 296 12.87 -15.06 -6.69
N LEU A 297 13.06 -14.83 -7.98
CA LEU A 297 13.86 -13.72 -8.51
C LEU A 297 12.94 -12.53 -8.78
N LYS A 298 13.30 -11.35 -8.26
CA LYS A 298 12.51 -10.13 -8.44
C LYS A 298 13.40 -8.98 -8.95
N PRO A 299 13.03 -8.30 -10.07
CA PRO A 299 13.68 -7.06 -10.47
C PRO A 299 13.31 -5.92 -9.52
N LEU A 300 14.27 -5.04 -9.20
CA LEU A 300 14.05 -3.93 -8.27
C LEU A 300 13.09 -2.87 -8.82
N PHE A 301 13.26 -2.48 -10.08
CA PHE A 301 12.49 -1.42 -10.75
C PHE A 301 11.29 -1.99 -11.52
N SER A 302 10.66 -3.00 -10.96
CA SER A 302 9.46 -3.62 -11.52
C SER A 302 8.34 -3.64 -10.48
N PHE A 303 7.16 -3.17 -10.89
CA PHE A 303 6.02 -2.98 -10.00
C PHE A 303 4.85 -3.87 -10.39
N ALA A 304 3.92 -4.04 -9.47
CA ALA A 304 2.72 -4.88 -9.63
C ALA A 304 3.02 -6.34 -10.05
N GLY A 305 4.17 -6.89 -9.65
CA GLY A 305 4.57 -8.27 -9.93
C GLY A 305 5.09 -8.51 -11.35
N SER A 306 5.28 -7.46 -12.17
CA SER A 306 5.92 -7.59 -13.47
C SER A 306 7.36 -8.11 -13.32
N GLY A 307 7.80 -9.04 -14.17
CA GLY A 307 9.18 -9.55 -14.16
C GLY A 307 9.55 -10.50 -13.01
N VAL A 308 8.64 -10.81 -12.10
CA VAL A 308 8.88 -11.79 -11.02
C VAL A 308 8.97 -13.20 -11.61
N GLN A 309 10.07 -13.91 -11.34
CA GLN A 309 10.27 -15.29 -11.79
C GLN A 309 10.17 -16.25 -10.60
N LEU A 310 9.10 -17.05 -10.58
CA LEU A 310 8.82 -18.02 -9.50
C LEU A 310 9.67 -19.29 -9.60
N HIS A 311 10.18 -19.61 -10.78
CA HIS A 311 11.05 -20.76 -10.99
C HIS A 311 12.33 -20.24 -11.61
N VAL A 312 13.42 -20.32 -10.85
CA VAL A 312 14.72 -19.78 -11.23
C VAL A 312 15.74 -20.90 -11.27
N SER A 313 16.59 -20.89 -12.27
CA SER A 313 17.74 -21.77 -12.39
C SER A 313 19.05 -20.98 -12.21
N GLU A 314 20.14 -21.69 -11.96
CA GLU A 314 21.47 -21.07 -11.88
C GLU A 314 21.84 -20.35 -13.18
N SER A 315 21.49 -20.95 -14.33
CA SER A 315 21.71 -20.32 -15.64
C SER A 315 20.96 -19.00 -15.80
N ASP A 316 19.76 -18.88 -15.24
CA ASP A 316 19.01 -17.62 -15.29
C ASP A 316 19.72 -16.52 -14.51
N LEU A 317 20.28 -16.86 -13.33
CA LEU A 317 21.00 -15.92 -12.46
C LEU A 317 22.32 -15.45 -13.07
N VAL A 318 23.08 -16.37 -13.68
CA VAL A 318 24.36 -16.05 -14.34
C VAL A 318 24.14 -15.19 -15.59
N ALA A 319 23.01 -15.34 -16.27
CA ALA A 319 22.69 -14.59 -17.48
C ALA A 319 22.20 -13.15 -17.23
N ILE A 320 21.98 -12.75 -15.97
CA ILE A 320 21.49 -11.40 -15.63
C ILE A 320 22.59 -10.37 -15.95
N PRO A 321 22.33 -9.41 -16.86
CA PRO A 321 23.34 -8.40 -17.22
C PRO A 321 23.72 -7.48 -16.07
N ASP A 322 22.77 -7.21 -15.18
CA ASP A 322 22.88 -6.24 -14.10
C ASP A 322 22.37 -6.82 -12.76
N PRO A 323 23.15 -7.71 -12.12
CA PRO A 323 22.69 -8.48 -10.96
C PRO A 323 22.52 -7.64 -9.69
N GLU A 324 23.02 -6.41 -9.63
CA GLU A 324 22.78 -5.49 -8.50
C GLU A 324 21.37 -4.89 -8.48
N ASN A 325 20.63 -5.02 -9.60
CA ASN A 325 19.26 -4.55 -9.76
C ASN A 325 18.20 -5.67 -9.67
N TYR A 326 18.61 -6.81 -9.09
CA TYR A 326 17.74 -7.94 -8.79
C TYR A 326 17.95 -8.42 -7.35
N ILE A 327 16.88 -8.93 -6.75
CA ILE A 327 16.95 -9.66 -5.48
C ILE A 327 16.53 -11.12 -5.70
N LEU A 328 17.23 -12.01 -5.01
CA LEU A 328 16.82 -13.40 -4.82
C LEU A 328 16.25 -13.51 -3.41
N GLN A 329 14.97 -13.88 -3.33
CA GLN A 329 14.23 -13.96 -2.07
C GLN A 329 13.69 -15.38 -1.88
N ARG A 330 13.79 -15.91 -0.66
CA ARG A 330 13.17 -17.20 -0.31
C ARG A 330 11.65 -17.10 -0.42
N LYS A 331 11.02 -18.12 -1.01
CA LYS A 331 9.57 -18.20 -1.16
C LYS A 331 8.89 -18.30 0.19
N VAL A 332 7.72 -17.69 0.27
CA VAL A 332 6.80 -17.83 1.39
C VAL A 332 5.65 -18.77 1.01
N VAL A 333 5.19 -19.59 1.95
CA VAL A 333 4.05 -20.49 1.74
C VAL A 333 2.83 -19.89 2.43
N TYR A 334 1.90 -19.38 1.63
CA TYR A 334 0.66 -18.81 2.13
C TYR A 334 -0.25 -19.90 2.68
N GLU A 335 -0.68 -19.73 3.92
CA GLU A 335 -1.70 -20.57 4.54
C GLU A 335 -3.10 -20.09 4.11
N PRO A 336 -3.98 -20.97 3.60
CA PRO A 336 -5.34 -20.59 3.24
C PRO A 336 -6.22 -20.51 4.49
N VAL A 337 -6.16 -19.37 5.18
CA VAL A 337 -6.70 -19.18 6.54
C VAL A 337 -8.15 -18.70 6.61
N ILE A 338 -8.81 -18.42 5.48
CA ILE A 338 -10.19 -17.93 5.44
C ILE A 338 -11.10 -19.00 4.86
N GLN A 339 -12.10 -19.43 5.64
CA GLN A 339 -13.16 -20.29 5.14
C GLN A 339 -14.21 -19.46 4.39
N ALA A 340 -14.22 -19.55 3.06
CA ALA A 340 -15.32 -19.11 2.21
C ALA A 340 -16.38 -20.23 2.07
N PRO A 341 -17.59 -19.94 1.56
CA PRO A 341 -18.65 -20.94 1.42
C PRO A 341 -18.28 -22.17 0.58
N ASP A 342 -17.38 -21.99 -0.39
CA ASP A 342 -17.02 -22.97 -1.43
C ASP A 342 -15.54 -23.38 -1.38
N GLY A 343 -14.77 -22.92 -0.38
CA GLY A 343 -13.36 -23.30 -0.25
C GLY A 343 -12.57 -22.43 0.70
N LEU A 344 -11.28 -22.72 0.81
CA LEU A 344 -10.35 -21.90 1.57
C LEU A 344 -9.73 -20.80 0.71
N VAL A 345 -9.48 -19.65 1.32
CA VAL A 345 -8.94 -18.45 0.70
C VAL A 345 -7.70 -18.01 1.48
N LYS A 346 -6.65 -17.62 0.74
CA LYS A 346 -5.44 -17.02 1.30
C LYS A 346 -5.67 -15.52 1.48
N CYS A 347 -5.03 -14.94 2.49
CA CYS A 347 -4.99 -13.51 2.64
C CYS A 347 -3.58 -12.98 2.82
N GLU A 348 -3.45 -11.73 2.43
CA GLU A 348 -2.37 -10.86 2.82
C GLU A 348 -2.96 -9.72 3.65
N ILE A 349 -2.19 -9.20 4.60
CA ILE A 349 -2.54 -8.08 5.46
C ILE A 349 -1.54 -6.96 5.21
N ARG A 350 -2.04 -5.83 4.69
CA ARG A 350 -1.28 -4.61 4.53
C ARG A 350 -1.50 -3.72 5.74
N MET A 351 -0.44 -3.42 6.47
CA MET A 351 -0.42 -2.46 7.57
C MET A 351 -0.08 -1.09 7.01
N MET A 352 -0.90 -0.08 7.30
CA MET A 352 -0.79 1.25 6.68
C MET A 352 -0.54 2.32 7.74
N TYR A 353 0.63 2.93 7.65
CA TYR A 353 1.14 3.89 8.61
C TYR A 353 1.16 5.30 8.04
N GLY A 354 0.96 6.28 8.91
CA GLY A 354 1.22 7.69 8.65
C GLY A 354 2.38 8.20 9.50
N TRP A 355 3.19 9.09 8.95
CA TRP A 355 4.34 9.66 9.65
C TRP A 355 4.33 11.18 9.46
N ASN A 356 3.88 11.89 10.49
CA ASN A 356 3.85 13.36 10.49
C ASN A 356 5.28 13.92 10.42
N ASP A 357 5.46 15.05 9.72
CA ASP A 357 6.77 15.64 9.38
C ASP A 357 7.70 15.89 10.59
N ASN A 358 7.13 16.04 11.80
CA ASN A 358 7.89 16.31 13.03
C ASN A 358 7.82 15.16 14.06
N ALA A 359 7.30 13.99 13.67
CA ALA A 359 7.17 12.84 14.59
C ALA A 359 8.42 11.95 14.56
N ASP A 360 8.78 11.39 15.72
CA ASP A 360 9.96 10.53 15.85
C ASP A 360 9.82 9.17 15.15
N LYS A 361 8.57 8.72 14.92
CA LYS A 361 8.26 7.44 14.30
C LYS A 361 6.87 7.44 13.63
N PRO A 362 6.61 6.56 12.65
CA PRO A 362 5.30 6.39 12.06
C PRO A 362 4.30 5.79 13.05
N GLU A 363 3.02 6.15 12.90
CA GLU A 363 1.89 5.55 13.61
C GLU A 363 1.10 4.64 12.67
N LEU A 364 0.74 3.45 13.16
CA LEU A 364 -0.21 2.59 12.44
C LEU A 364 -1.58 3.27 12.48
N LEU A 365 -2.20 3.47 11.31
CA LEU A 365 -3.50 4.13 11.20
C LEU A 365 -4.62 3.15 10.88
N ILE A 366 -4.39 2.28 9.89
CA ILE A 366 -5.40 1.36 9.35
C ILE A 366 -4.72 0.15 8.70
N SER A 367 -5.52 -0.82 8.28
CA SER A 367 -5.05 -1.96 7.49
C SER A 367 -6.06 -2.29 6.39
N LEU A 368 -5.58 -2.99 5.37
CA LEU A 368 -6.44 -3.70 4.43
C LEU A 368 -6.01 -5.14 4.28
N SER A 369 -6.91 -5.95 3.76
CA SER A 369 -6.59 -7.31 3.34
C SER A 369 -6.75 -7.49 1.85
N ARG A 370 -5.87 -8.30 1.25
CA ARG A 370 -6.02 -8.79 -0.12
C ARG A 370 -6.29 -10.28 -0.10
N LEU A 371 -7.41 -10.69 -0.69
CA LEU A 371 -7.86 -12.08 -0.73
C LEU A 371 -7.56 -12.71 -2.09
N SER A 372 -7.08 -13.95 -2.07
CA SER A 372 -6.82 -14.70 -3.31
C SER A 372 -6.97 -16.20 -3.12
N ARG A 373 -7.31 -16.88 -4.21
CA ARG A 373 -7.27 -18.34 -4.34
C ARG A 373 -6.09 -18.85 -5.18
N GLY A 374 -5.40 -17.94 -5.89
CA GLY A 374 -4.28 -18.26 -6.76
C GLY A 374 -2.96 -18.45 -6.02
N GLU A 375 -1.92 -18.79 -6.78
CA GLU A 375 -0.53 -18.78 -6.29
C GLU A 375 0.02 -17.34 -6.15
N MET A 376 -0.45 -16.40 -6.97
CA MET A 376 -0.12 -14.98 -6.89
C MET A 376 -1.32 -14.13 -6.45
N ILE A 377 -1.09 -13.20 -5.52
CA ILE A 377 -2.09 -12.26 -5.03
C ILE A 377 -2.04 -10.97 -5.88
N GLY A 378 -3.12 -10.67 -6.60
CA GLY A 378 -3.26 -9.44 -7.39
C GLY A 378 -4.60 -9.35 -8.11
N VAL A 379 -5.08 -8.13 -8.38
CA VAL A 379 -6.40 -7.88 -9.01
C VAL A 379 -6.53 -8.56 -10.38
N ARG A 380 -5.42 -8.71 -11.12
CA ARG A 380 -5.40 -9.31 -12.46
C ARG A 380 -5.62 -10.83 -12.47
N PHE A 381 -5.25 -11.54 -11.40
CA PHE A 381 -5.22 -13.01 -11.38
C PHE A 381 -6.48 -13.66 -10.78
N ASN A 382 -7.39 -12.86 -10.22
CA ASN A 382 -8.56 -13.36 -9.48
C ASN A 382 -9.92 -12.99 -10.12
N LYS A 383 -9.94 -12.53 -11.38
CA LYS A 383 -11.13 -11.88 -11.99
C LYS A 383 -12.39 -12.77 -12.02
N ASP A 384 -12.23 -14.09 -12.05
CA ASP A 384 -13.34 -15.05 -12.17
C ASP A 384 -13.70 -15.78 -10.85
N PHE A 385 -13.07 -15.41 -9.73
CA PHE A 385 -13.34 -16.01 -8.43
C PHE A 385 -14.20 -15.11 -7.53
N THR A 386 -14.93 -15.71 -6.59
CA THR A 386 -15.62 -15.02 -5.49
C THR A 386 -14.77 -15.08 -4.22
N TRP A 387 -14.98 -14.15 -3.29
CA TRP A 387 -14.21 -14.03 -2.05
C TRP A 387 -12.72 -13.74 -2.31
N VAL A 388 -12.47 -12.85 -3.26
CA VAL A 388 -11.15 -12.42 -3.72
C VAL A 388 -11.15 -10.91 -3.95
N GLY A 389 -9.97 -10.28 -3.92
CA GLY A 389 -9.82 -8.83 -4.09
C GLY A 389 -9.53 -8.10 -2.78
N GLY A 390 -9.71 -6.77 -2.78
CA GLY A 390 -9.47 -5.93 -1.61
C GLY A 390 -10.60 -6.03 -0.59
N SER A 391 -10.25 -6.04 0.69
CA SER A 391 -11.18 -6.11 1.81
C SER A 391 -10.69 -5.33 3.04
N ALA A 392 -11.57 -5.20 4.03
CA ALA A 392 -11.26 -4.67 5.35
C ALA A 392 -10.67 -5.74 6.28
N ALA A 393 -9.83 -5.30 7.22
CA ALA A 393 -9.28 -6.13 8.28
C ALA A 393 -9.77 -5.63 9.65
N PHE A 394 -10.35 -6.53 10.44
CA PHE A 394 -10.75 -6.29 11.81
C PHE A 394 -9.84 -7.07 12.75
N PHE A 395 -9.29 -6.40 13.74
CA PHE A 395 -8.34 -6.93 14.71
C PHE A 395 -8.96 -6.99 16.09
N GLU A 396 -8.77 -8.12 16.77
CA GLU A 396 -9.15 -8.28 18.17
C GLU A 396 -8.39 -7.29 19.08
N LYS A 397 -9.11 -6.71 20.06
CA LYS A 397 -8.61 -5.66 20.96
C LYS A 397 -7.67 -6.17 22.07
#